data_AF-A0AAW0HMV5-F1
#
_entry.id   AF-A0AAW0HMV5-F1
#
_cell.length_a   1.000
_cell.length_b   1.000
_cell.length_c   1.000
_cell.angle_alpha   90.00
_cell.angle_beta   90.00
_cell.angle_gamma   90.00
#
_symmetry.space_group_name_H-M   'P 1'
#
loop_
_entity.id
_entity.type
_entity.pdbx_description
1 polymer ?
#
loop_
_entity_poly.entity_id
_entity_poly.type
_entity_poly.pdbx_seq_one_letter_code
_entity_poly.pdbx_strand_id
1 'polypeptide(L)'
;MSRPSRLQRQVLSLYRELLRAGRGKPGAEARVRAEFRQHASLPRSDVLRIEYLYRRGRRQLQLLRSGHATAMGTFVRPRGPTEEPGDTATPGTTRKDSDGPKSPCEGAGAQETRSDGR
;
A
#
# COMPACT_ATOMS: atom_id res chain seq x y z
N MET A 1 -7.97 31.94 15.72
CA MET A 1 -7.38 30.59 15.55
C MET A 1 -7.54 29.82 16.85
N SER A 2 -8.32 28.74 16.87
CA SER A 2 -8.54 27.92 18.08
C SER A 2 -7.26 27.22 18.53
N ARG A 3 -7.07 27.05 19.84
CA ARG A 3 -5.90 26.34 20.39
C ARG A 3 -5.93 24.87 19.94
N PRO A 4 -4.82 24.32 19.43
CA PRO A 4 -4.78 22.93 19.00
C PRO A 4 -4.94 21.98 20.20
N SER A 5 -5.68 20.90 19.98
CA SER A 5 -5.86 19.84 20.98
C SER A 5 -4.52 19.17 21.32
N ARG A 6 -4.47 18.44 22.44
CA ARG A 6 -3.27 17.67 22.81
C ARG A 6 -2.86 16.69 21.71
N LEU A 7 -3.84 15.98 21.13
CA LEU A 7 -3.59 15.04 20.05
C LEU A 7 -3.08 15.74 18.79
N GLN A 8 -3.64 16.89 18.42
CA GLN A 8 -3.15 17.67 17.27
C GLN A 8 -1.70 18.11 17.47
N ARG A 9 -1.32 18.56 18.67
CA ARG A 9 0.09 18.87 18.99
C ARG A 9 0.99 17.64 18.85
N GLN A 10 0.54 16.49 19.32
CA GLN A 10 1.29 15.23 19.17
C GLN A 10 1.48 14.83 17.70
N VAL A 11 0.44 14.98 16.87
CA VAL A 11 0.51 14.72 15.43
C VAL A 11 1.50 15.67 14.74
N LEU A 12 1.50 16.95 15.09
CA LEU A 12 2.45 17.93 14.54
C LEU A 12 3.90 17.64 14.97
N SER A 13 4.13 17.23 16.22
CA SER A 13 5.45 16.80 16.68
C SER A 13 5.92 15.56 15.92
N LEU A 14 5.05 14.56 15.75
CA LEU A 14 5.35 13.35 14.97
C LEU A 14 5.76 13.68 13.53
N TYR A 15 5.04 14.59 12.87
CA TYR A 15 5.38 15.04 11.51
C TYR A 15 6.81 15.61 11.44
N ARG A 16 7.17 16.49 12.38
CA ARG A 16 8.51 17.10 12.44
C ARG A 16 9.59 16.06 12.70
N GLU A 17 9.32 15.10 13.59
CA GLU A 17 10.25 14.03 13.92
C GLU A 17 10.49 13.09 12.74
N LEU A 18 9.43 12.75 11.98
CA LEU A 18 9.54 11.94 10.77
C LEU A 18 10.33 12.65 9.68
N LEU A 19 10.11 13.95 9.45
CA LEU A 19 10.91 14.73 8.52
C LEU A 19 12.38 14.73 8.94
N ARG A 20 12.68 14.94 10.23
CA ARG A 20 14.05 14.93 10.73
C ARG A 20 14.72 13.57 10.59
N ALA A 21 14.01 12.48 10.88
CA ALA A 21 14.52 11.12 10.74
C ALA A 21 14.65 10.67 9.26
N GLY A 22 13.88 11.29 8.36
CA GLY A 22 13.95 11.07 6.92
C GLY A 22 15.03 11.88 6.20
N ARG A 23 15.65 12.88 6.85
CA ARG A 23 16.75 13.64 6.26
C ARG A 23 17.91 12.71 5.91
N GLY A 24 18.39 12.83 4.68
CA GLY A 24 19.44 11.96 4.14
C GLY A 24 18.92 10.74 3.34
N LYS A 25 17.61 10.47 3.35
CA LYS A 25 16.99 9.46 2.47
C LYS A 25 16.23 10.12 1.32
N PRO A 26 16.60 9.89 0.05
CA PRO A 26 15.90 10.49 -1.08
C PRO A 26 14.43 10.05 -1.10
N GLY A 27 13.51 10.99 -1.31
CA GLY A 27 12.07 10.72 -1.40
C GLY A 27 11.33 10.51 -0.06
N ALA A 28 12.03 10.38 1.07
CA ALA A 28 11.38 10.17 2.37
C ALA A 28 10.53 11.36 2.80
N GLU A 29 11.05 12.59 2.69
CA GLU A 29 10.30 13.80 3.05
C GLU A 29 9.07 14.01 2.17
N ALA A 30 9.20 13.79 0.86
CA ALA A 30 8.09 13.92 -0.08
C ALA A 30 6.96 12.96 0.26
N ARG A 31 7.29 11.71 0.60
CA ARG A 31 6.33 10.69 1.02
C ARG A 31 5.63 11.06 2.32
N VAL A 32 6.38 11.46 3.35
CA VAL A 32 5.79 11.92 4.62
C VAL A 32 4.84 13.10 4.38
N ARG A 33 5.21 14.08 3.54
CA ARG A 33 4.34 15.21 3.21
C ARG A 33 3.06 14.79 2.50
N ALA A 34 3.17 13.90 1.51
CA ALA A 34 2.02 13.41 0.74
C ALA A 34 1.00 12.72 1.65
N GLU A 35 1.47 11.87 2.58
CA GLU A 35 0.59 11.11 3.45
C GLU A 35 -0.08 11.96 4.53
N PHE A 36 0.66 12.89 5.15
CA PHE A 36 0.05 13.84 6.08
C PHE A 36 -0.96 14.76 5.39
N ARG A 37 -0.74 15.12 4.12
CA ARG A 37 -1.72 15.88 3.32
C ARG A 37 -2.96 15.04 3.00
N GLN A 38 -2.80 13.78 2.63
CA GLN A 38 -3.92 12.87 2.37
C GLN A 38 -4.84 12.74 3.59
N HIS A 39 -4.28 12.72 4.80
CA HIS A 39 -5.03 12.62 6.05
C HIS A 39 -5.42 13.97 6.66
N ALA A 40 -5.00 15.10 6.09
CA ALA A 40 -5.36 16.42 6.58
C ALA A 40 -6.85 16.77 6.33
N SER A 41 -7.51 16.06 5.42
CA SER A 41 -8.94 16.18 5.15
C SER A 41 -9.83 15.46 6.18
N LEU A 42 -9.24 14.67 7.08
CA LEU A 42 -10.00 13.96 8.11
C LEU A 42 -10.71 14.96 9.05
N PRO A 43 -11.98 14.73 9.39
CA PRO A 43 -12.70 15.59 10.31
C PRO A 43 -12.06 15.50 11.70
N ARG A 44 -11.99 16.63 12.41
CA ARG A 44 -11.39 16.70 13.76
C ARG A 44 -12.13 15.85 14.80
N SER A 45 -13.38 15.47 14.51
CA SER A 45 -14.21 14.60 15.33
C SER A 45 -13.83 13.11 15.23
N ASP A 46 -13.13 12.69 14.17
CA ASP A 46 -12.71 11.30 14.00
C ASP A 46 -11.42 11.01 14.80
N VAL A 47 -11.55 11.13 16.12
CA VAL A 47 -10.44 11.00 17.06
C VAL A 47 -9.80 9.61 16.98
N LEU A 48 -10.62 8.54 16.83
CA LEU A 48 -10.14 7.17 16.77
C LEU A 48 -9.25 6.93 15.54
N ARG A 49 -9.66 7.42 14.37
CA ARG A 49 -8.85 7.27 13.15
C ARG A 49 -7.56 8.07 13.25
N ILE A 50 -7.61 9.29 13.78
CA ILE A 50 -6.42 10.14 13.98
C ILE A 50 -5.46 9.46 14.96
N GLU A 51 -5.96 8.92 16.07
CA GLU A 51 -5.14 8.19 17.04
C GLU A 51 -4.49 6.94 16.43
N TYR A 52 -5.26 6.16 15.67
CA TYR A 52 -4.73 4.98 14.98
C TYR A 52 -3.56 5.37 14.07
N LEU A 53 -3.73 6.39 13.23
CA LEU A 53 -2.68 6.89 12.33
C LEU A 53 -1.47 7.42 13.10
N TYR A 54 -1.70 8.14 14.19
CA TYR A 54 -0.63 8.63 15.07
C TYR A 54 0.18 7.47 15.68
N ARG A 55 -0.47 6.46 16.26
CA ARG A 55 0.20 5.28 16.84
C ARG A 55 0.99 4.52 15.77
N ARG A 56 0.43 4.37 14.57
CA ARG A 56 1.12 3.75 13.43
C ARG A 56 2.37 4.54 13.01
N GLY A 57 2.25 5.85 12.85
CA GLY A 57 3.38 6.71 12.47
C GLY A 57 4.49 6.72 13.53
N ARG A 58 4.14 6.60 14.82
CA ARG A 58 5.15 6.43 15.89
C ARG A 58 5.94 5.13 15.76
N ARG A 59 5.29 4.02 15.38
CA ARG A 59 6.00 2.75 15.11
C ARG A 59 6.97 2.90 13.94
N GLN A 60 6.54 3.57 12.86
CA GLN A 60 7.41 3.83 11.71
C GLN A 60 8.60 4.73 12.05
N LEU A 61 8.39 5.74 12.88
CA LEU A 61 9.48 6.58 13.38
C LEU A 61 10.48 5.77 14.23
N GLN A 62 10.00 4.85 15.06
CA GLN A 62 10.86 3.97 15.85
C GLN A 62 11.70 3.06 14.95
N LEU A 63 11.10 2.52 13.88
CA LEU A 63 11.80 1.73 12.85
C LEU A 63 12.83 2.55 12.07
N LEU A 64 12.53 3.81 11.76
CA LEU A 64 13.49 4.72 11.13
C LEU A 64 14.71 4.95 12.02
N ARG A 65 14.49 5.13 13.32
CA ARG A 65 15.54 5.41 14.30
C ARG A 65 16.38 4.17 14.63
N SER A 66 15.79 2.98 14.59
CA SER A 66 16.50 1.74 14.90
C SER A 66 17.40 1.24 13.77
N GLY A 67 17.55 1.97 12.65
CA GLY A 67 18.42 1.60 11.54
C GLY A 67 17.89 0.46 10.65
N HIS A 68 16.79 -0.19 11.03
CA HIS A 68 16.21 -1.33 10.30
C HIS A 68 15.28 -0.95 9.12
N ALA A 69 15.23 0.32 8.72
CA ALA A 69 14.28 0.79 7.71
C ALA A 69 14.95 1.21 6.39
N THR A 70 15.04 0.26 5.47
CA THR A 70 15.45 0.47 4.06
C THR A 70 14.35 1.15 3.21
N ALA A 71 13.09 1.14 3.64
CA ALA A 71 12.02 1.84 2.96
C ALA A 71 10.90 2.29 3.91
N MET A 72 10.38 3.51 3.71
CA MET A 72 9.14 3.97 4.34
C MET A 72 7.94 3.30 3.68
N GLY A 73 7.35 2.31 4.37
CA GLY A 73 6.07 1.73 3.97
C GLY A 73 4.96 2.78 3.95
N THR A 74 4.01 2.67 3.01
CA THR A 74 2.83 3.54 2.96
C THR A 74 2.03 3.45 4.27
N PHE A 75 1.58 4.58 4.85
CA PHE A 75 0.73 4.60 6.05
C PHE A 75 -0.70 4.13 5.75
N VAL A 76 -1.09 4.03 4.46
CA VAL A 76 -2.34 3.38 4.03
C VAL A 76 -2.10 2.69 2.68
N ARG A 77 -2.42 1.40 2.56
CA ARG A 77 -2.63 0.80 1.22
C ARG A 77 -3.82 1.56 0.66
N PRO A 78 -3.74 2.24 -0.50
CA PRO A 78 -4.92 2.85 -1.09
C PRO A 78 -6.00 1.77 -1.09
N ARG A 79 -7.09 1.98 -0.35
CA ARG A 79 -8.29 1.20 -0.61
C ARG A 79 -8.57 1.55 -2.06
N GLY A 80 -8.40 0.58 -2.96
CA GLY A 80 -8.73 0.77 -4.37
C GLY A 80 -10.13 1.36 -4.47
N PRO A 81 -10.43 2.10 -5.54
CA PRO A 81 -11.79 2.62 -5.74
C PRO A 81 -12.75 1.47 -5.50
N THR A 82 -13.64 1.67 -4.53
CA THR A 82 -14.79 0.79 -4.30
C THR A 82 -15.53 0.76 -5.63
N GLU A 83 -15.43 -0.34 -6.37
CA GLU A 83 -16.35 -0.63 -7.45
C GLU A 83 -17.71 -0.85 -6.78
N GLU A 84 -18.61 0.08 -7.03
CA GLU A 84 -20.01 0.00 -6.64
C GLU A 84 -20.64 -1.21 -7.35
N PRO A 85 -21.29 -2.16 -6.65
CA PRO A 85 -22.12 -3.16 -7.27
C PRO A 85 -23.48 -2.52 -7.58
N GLY A 86 -23.60 -1.95 -8.77
CA GLY A 86 -24.86 -1.49 -9.31
C GLY A 86 -25.67 -2.67 -9.86
N ASP A 87 -26.38 -3.36 -8.98
CA ASP A 87 -27.49 -4.23 -9.38
C ASP A 87 -28.65 -3.38 -9.92
N THR A 88 -29.02 -3.57 -11.19
CA THR A 88 -30.41 -3.89 -11.59
C THR A 88 -30.55 -4.10 -13.11
N ALA A 89 -31.16 -5.26 -13.45
CA ALA A 89 -31.95 -5.61 -14.66
C ALA A 89 -31.29 -6.34 -15.86
N THR A 90 -31.36 -7.67 -15.82
CA THR A 90 -31.48 -8.69 -16.90
C THR A 90 -32.83 -8.51 -17.67
N PRO A 91 -33.17 -9.17 -18.83
CA PRO A 91 -32.49 -10.23 -19.60
C PRO A 91 -32.53 -10.15 -21.16
N GLY A 92 -31.74 -10.98 -21.86
CA GLY A 92 -31.91 -11.21 -23.31
C GLY A 92 -30.84 -12.09 -23.98
N THR A 93 -31.09 -13.40 -24.05
CA THR A 93 -30.83 -14.37 -25.14
C THR A 93 -29.61 -14.11 -26.05
N THR A 94 -28.58 -14.96 -26.08
CA THR A 94 -28.64 -16.24 -26.82
C THR A 94 -27.58 -17.22 -26.30
N ARG A 95 -28.05 -18.43 -25.98
CA ARG A 95 -27.27 -19.63 -25.69
C ARG A 95 -27.46 -20.61 -26.85
N LYS A 96 -26.35 -21.08 -27.44
CA LYS A 96 -26.13 -22.34 -28.18
C LYS A 96 -24.94 -22.12 -29.13
N ASP A 97 -23.97 -23.00 -29.36
CA ASP A 97 -23.79 -24.44 -29.19
C ASP A 97 -22.26 -24.68 -29.13
N SER A 98 -21.70 -25.45 -28.19
CA SER A 98 -21.47 -26.91 -28.29
C SER A 98 -20.43 -27.30 -29.35
N ASP A 99 -19.18 -27.57 -28.91
CA ASP A 99 -18.17 -28.53 -29.43
C ASP A 99 -16.78 -28.06 -28.92
N GLY A 100 -15.88 -28.78 -28.27
CA GLY A 100 -15.66 -30.17 -27.90
C GLY A 100 -14.25 -30.19 -27.24
N PRO A 101 -13.92 -31.15 -26.36
CA PRO A 101 -12.75 -31.06 -25.46
C PRO A 101 -11.49 -31.72 -26.04
N LYS A 102 -10.35 -31.58 -25.32
CA LYS A 102 -9.33 -32.63 -25.01
C LYS A 102 -7.86 -32.21 -25.24
N SER A 103 -7.14 -31.91 -24.16
CA SER A 103 -5.69 -32.14 -24.02
C SER A 103 -5.39 -33.65 -24.19
N PRO A 104 -4.17 -34.16 -24.53
CA PRO A 104 -2.93 -33.85 -23.80
C PRO A 104 -1.58 -33.94 -24.59
N CYS A 105 -0.52 -33.51 -23.92
CA CYS A 105 0.88 -33.97 -23.93
C CYS A 105 1.40 -34.75 -25.16
N GLU A 106 2.43 -34.23 -25.83
CA GLU A 106 3.70 -34.96 -26.11
C GLU A 106 4.71 -34.04 -26.81
N GLY A 107 5.98 -34.21 -26.47
CA GLY A 107 7.09 -33.42 -27.03
C GLY A 107 8.41 -33.79 -26.36
N ALA A 108 8.76 -35.08 -26.45
CA ALA A 108 10.08 -35.60 -26.10
C ALA A 108 11.17 -34.93 -26.95
N GLY A 109 12.30 -34.62 -26.32
CA GLY A 109 13.46 -34.05 -26.99
C GLY A 109 14.67 -33.99 -26.06
N ALA A 110 15.09 -35.16 -25.57
CA ALA A 110 16.37 -35.32 -24.88
C ALA A 110 17.53 -34.99 -25.83
N GLN A 111 18.48 -34.15 -25.39
CA GLN A 111 19.85 -34.18 -25.88
C GLN A 111 20.82 -33.99 -24.70
N GLU A 112 21.35 -35.14 -24.29
CA GLU A 112 22.43 -35.33 -23.33
C GLU A 112 23.74 -34.87 -23.98
N THR A 113 24.35 -33.81 -23.47
CA THR A 113 25.69 -33.39 -23.89
C THR A 113 26.73 -34.30 -23.23
N ARG A 114 27.20 -35.28 -24.00
CA ARG A 114 28.49 -35.93 -23.74
C ARG A 114 29.60 -34.91 -23.91
N SER A 115 30.41 -34.72 -22.88
CA SER A 115 31.69 -34.02 -22.99
C SER A 115 32.78 -35.04 -22.65
N ASP A 116 33.54 -35.43 -23.67
CA ASP A 116 34.70 -36.33 -23.59
C ASP A 116 35.93 -35.57 -24.08
N GLY A 117 37.05 -35.78 -23.39
CA GLY A 117 38.40 -35.66 -23.96
C GLY A 117 39.13 -34.32 -23.78
N ARG A 118 40.07 -34.26 -22.82
CA ARG A 118 41.51 -34.47 -23.11
C ARG A 118 42.33 -34.61 -21.85
#